data_AF-A0AA38Y2Q8-F1
#
_entry.id   AF-A0AA38Y2Q8-F1
#
_cell.length_a   1.000
_cell.length_b   1.000
_cell.length_c   1.000
_cell.angle_alpha   90.00
_cell.angle_beta   90.00
_cell.angle_gamma   90.00
#
_symmetry.space_group_name_H-M   'P 1'
#
loop_
_entity.id
_entity.type
_entity.pdbx_description
1 polymer ?
#
loop_
_entity_poly.entity_id
_entity_poly.type
_entity_poly.pdbx_seq_one_letter_code
_entity_poly.pdbx_strand_id
1 'polypeptide(L)'
;MSLSQPAHMAFEPSKHLTFEPPQRIWTMEEIGMTDKGVSPNAVSEPFSLFNEEAVQQMRTEVLSEPVWKNCQYKSNIAQCQLRGFAPEYAPFVYDVWRSPEVLSIVSKIAGVDLVPVMDFEIAHMNISIKSKEQQEAAKQALQEKEHRDADEGVSDCPFEDDTPIVDWHTDSYPFVCVTMLSDCTNMIGGETALRRGDGEIMKVRGPGMGHAVVLQGRYIEHQALRALGGTERITMVTSFRPKSAFIKDDTVLTTVRSVSNLSELYSQYAEYRLEMLEERIRAQLKEIRDRKRARRGFNTTKAKAFIKEQKNFLDSMLREMVDEDLVTVGYTDDSHLLSDELKLEGQEKALYHANGAA
;
A
#
# COMPACT_ATOMS: atom_id res chain seq x y z
N MET A 1 -12.42 35.36 -15.01
CA MET A 1 -10.98 35.05 -14.99
C MET A 1 -10.86 33.56 -15.27
N SER A 2 -10.27 33.20 -16.41
CA SER A 2 -10.04 31.81 -16.79
C SER A 2 -8.99 31.22 -15.85
N LEU A 3 -9.37 30.22 -15.03
CA LEU A 3 -8.41 29.41 -14.30
C LEU A 3 -7.62 28.64 -15.36
N SER A 4 -6.36 29.04 -15.57
CA SER A 4 -5.44 28.30 -16.43
C SER A 4 -5.35 26.88 -15.87
N GLN A 5 -5.85 25.90 -16.63
CA GLN A 5 -5.55 24.49 -16.35
C GLN A 5 -4.04 24.34 -16.22
N PRO A 6 -3.54 23.62 -15.21
CA PRO A 6 -2.11 23.41 -15.04
C PRO A 6 -1.53 22.82 -16.34
N ALA A 7 -0.37 23.30 -16.75
CA ALA A 7 0.28 22.85 -17.97
C ALA A 7 0.48 21.33 -17.89
N HIS A 8 -0.18 20.61 -18.78
CA HIS A 8 -0.20 19.17 -18.78
C HIS A 8 1.14 18.65 -19.30
N MET A 9 1.99 18.15 -18.39
CA MET A 9 3.26 17.51 -18.75
C MET A 9 2.98 16.03 -19.04
N ALA A 10 3.51 15.51 -20.15
CA ALA A 10 3.45 14.08 -20.45
C ALA A 10 4.55 13.34 -19.69
N PHE A 11 4.29 12.11 -19.25
CA PHE A 11 5.33 11.30 -18.61
C PHE A 11 6.32 10.73 -19.64
N GLU A 12 7.56 11.18 -19.56
CA GLU A 12 8.70 10.64 -20.30
C GLU A 12 9.66 9.87 -19.37
N PRO A 13 9.75 8.53 -19.45
CA PRO A 13 10.59 7.72 -18.57
C PRO A 13 12.07 8.15 -18.57
N SER A 14 12.63 8.48 -19.73
CA SER A 14 14.03 8.89 -19.88
C SER A 14 14.37 10.23 -19.23
N LYS A 15 13.35 11.04 -18.93
CA LYS A 15 13.49 12.36 -18.32
C LYS A 15 13.16 12.34 -16.84
N HIS A 16 12.09 11.64 -16.48
CA HIS A 16 11.48 11.71 -15.15
C HIS A 16 11.97 10.62 -14.19
N LEU A 17 12.55 9.52 -14.69
CA LEU A 17 13.11 8.46 -13.85
C LEU A 17 14.58 8.74 -13.52
N THR A 18 14.92 8.60 -12.24
CA THR A 18 16.29 8.63 -11.71
C THR A 18 16.58 7.36 -10.94
N PHE A 19 16.26 6.23 -11.57
CA PHE A 19 16.31 4.94 -10.89
C PHE A 19 17.72 4.59 -10.42
N GLU A 20 17.86 4.43 -9.11
CA GLU A 20 19.00 3.78 -8.47
C GLU A 20 18.47 2.59 -7.67
N PRO A 21 19.03 1.38 -7.80
CA PRO A 21 18.50 0.22 -7.09
C PRO A 21 18.65 0.36 -5.56
N PRO A 22 17.76 -0.27 -4.77
CA PRO A 22 17.90 -0.29 -3.32
C PRO A 22 19.22 -0.95 -2.92
N GLN A 23 19.85 -0.45 -1.85
CA GLN A 23 21.09 -1.05 -1.32
C GLN A 23 20.85 -2.46 -0.80
N ARG A 24 19.66 -2.71 -0.26
CA ARG A 24 19.23 -4.03 0.21
C ARG A 24 17.76 -4.29 -0.08
N ILE A 25 17.46 -5.56 -0.34
CA ILE A 25 16.10 -6.11 -0.33
C ILE A 25 16.09 -7.24 0.69
N TRP A 26 15.23 -7.13 1.69
CA TRP A 26 15.02 -8.17 2.69
C TRP A 26 14.10 -9.25 2.13
N THR A 27 14.41 -10.51 2.40
CA THR A 27 13.58 -11.65 1.97
C THR A 27 12.56 -12.04 3.03
N MET A 28 11.49 -12.73 2.60
CA MET A 28 10.49 -13.33 3.50
C MET A 28 11.13 -14.30 4.49
N GLU A 29 12.20 -15.00 4.07
CA GLU A 29 12.96 -15.92 4.92
C GLU A 29 13.73 -15.16 6.02
N GLU A 30 14.43 -14.07 5.68
CA GLU A 30 15.19 -13.27 6.65
C GLU A 30 14.31 -12.63 7.74
N ILE A 31 13.05 -12.31 7.40
CA ILE A 31 12.07 -11.78 8.37
C ILE A 31 11.28 -12.89 9.07
N GLY A 32 11.62 -14.17 8.89
CA GLY A 32 10.96 -15.29 9.57
C GLY A 32 9.55 -15.61 9.07
N MET A 33 9.21 -15.20 7.85
CA MET A 33 7.89 -15.36 7.22
C MET A 33 7.93 -16.23 5.95
N THR A 34 8.80 -17.23 5.94
CA THR A 34 8.89 -18.20 4.84
C THR A 34 7.51 -18.76 4.48
N ASP A 35 7.24 -18.91 3.17
CA ASP A 35 6.00 -19.42 2.59
C ASP A 35 4.70 -18.62 2.83
N LYS A 36 4.76 -17.45 3.50
CA LYS A 36 3.56 -16.60 3.68
C LYS A 36 3.24 -15.75 2.45
N GLY A 37 4.25 -15.23 1.78
CA GLY A 37 4.12 -14.30 0.65
C GLY A 37 3.96 -14.99 -0.71
N VAL A 38 3.90 -14.18 -1.77
CA VAL A 38 3.82 -14.61 -3.17
C VAL A 38 5.10 -14.37 -3.96
N SER A 39 6.11 -13.82 -3.28
CA SER A 39 7.47 -13.65 -3.76
C SER A 39 8.48 -13.90 -2.62
N PRO A 40 9.73 -14.29 -2.93
CA PRO A 40 10.80 -14.32 -1.93
C PRO A 40 11.12 -12.96 -1.30
N ASN A 41 10.89 -11.83 -1.98
CA ASN A 41 11.31 -10.51 -1.50
C ASN A 41 10.24 -9.87 -0.60
N ALA A 42 10.54 -9.59 0.66
CA ALA A 42 9.62 -9.00 1.62
C ALA A 42 9.49 -7.48 1.44
N VAL A 43 10.60 -6.77 1.54
CA VAL A 43 10.64 -5.31 1.53
C VAL A 43 11.99 -4.81 1.00
N SER A 44 11.98 -3.73 0.23
CA SER A 44 13.20 -3.02 -0.16
C SER A 44 13.57 -1.94 0.84
N GLU A 45 14.87 -1.63 0.97
CA GLU A 45 15.26 -0.31 1.44
C GLU A 45 14.78 0.78 0.45
N PRO A 46 14.71 2.06 0.87
CA PRO A 46 14.38 3.15 -0.04
C PRO A 46 15.33 3.21 -1.23
N PHE A 47 14.77 3.50 -2.39
CA PHE A 47 15.53 3.63 -3.64
C PHE A 47 15.04 4.83 -4.44
N SER A 48 15.95 5.53 -5.11
CA SER A 48 15.59 6.67 -5.96
C SER A 48 14.79 6.15 -7.15
N LEU A 49 13.64 6.76 -7.43
CA LEU A 49 12.79 6.39 -8.56
C LEU A 49 12.47 7.58 -9.45
N PHE A 50 12.08 8.71 -8.85
CA PHE A 50 11.66 9.91 -9.57
C PHE A 50 12.55 11.10 -9.27
N ASN A 51 12.79 11.93 -10.28
CA ASN A 51 13.46 13.20 -10.10
C ASN A 51 12.52 14.25 -9.47
N GLU A 52 13.09 15.41 -9.11
CA GLU A 52 12.33 16.50 -8.49
C GLU A 52 11.21 17.04 -9.41
N GLU A 53 11.46 17.16 -10.72
CA GLU A 53 10.47 17.64 -11.68
C GLU A 53 9.22 16.74 -11.73
N ALA A 54 9.42 15.43 -11.76
CA ALA A 54 8.36 14.44 -11.72
C ALA A 54 7.58 14.50 -10.42
N VAL A 55 8.26 14.62 -9.28
CA VAL A 55 7.62 14.79 -7.97
C VAL A 55 6.78 16.07 -7.93
N GLN A 56 7.29 17.19 -8.44
CA GLN A 56 6.55 18.46 -8.50
C GLN A 56 5.30 18.35 -9.40
N GLN A 57 5.41 17.66 -10.54
CA GLN A 57 4.25 17.40 -11.40
C GLN A 57 3.22 16.50 -10.71
N MET A 58 3.64 15.40 -10.07
CA MET A 58 2.76 14.54 -9.28
C MET A 58 2.04 15.35 -8.20
N ARG A 59 2.77 16.17 -7.43
CA ARG A 59 2.18 17.05 -6.41
C ARG A 59 1.16 18.01 -6.99
N THR A 60 1.42 18.58 -8.16
CA THR A 60 0.52 19.52 -8.84
C THR A 60 -0.81 18.86 -9.18
N GLU A 61 -0.80 17.62 -9.65
CA GLU A 61 -2.01 16.87 -9.98
C GLU A 61 -2.75 16.41 -8.72
N VAL A 62 -2.07 15.73 -7.79
CA VAL A 62 -2.72 15.13 -6.61
C VAL A 62 -3.21 16.15 -5.59
N LEU A 63 -2.62 17.35 -5.56
CA LEU A 63 -3.05 18.44 -4.67
C LEU A 63 -3.98 19.44 -5.36
N SER A 64 -4.47 19.14 -6.56
CA SER A 64 -5.40 20.00 -7.26
C SER A 64 -6.77 20.05 -6.55
N GLU A 65 -7.47 21.19 -6.68
CA GLU A 65 -8.78 21.40 -6.06
C GLU A 65 -9.82 20.31 -6.42
N PRO A 66 -9.93 19.83 -7.68
CA PRO A 66 -10.86 18.76 -8.02
C PRO A 66 -10.61 17.46 -7.26
N VAL A 67 -9.35 17.05 -7.09
CA VAL A 67 -8.98 15.84 -6.35
C VAL A 67 -9.40 15.96 -4.89
N TRP A 68 -9.05 17.05 -4.22
CA TRP A 68 -9.41 17.27 -2.82
C TRP A 68 -10.92 17.30 -2.60
N LYS A 69 -11.67 17.86 -3.54
CA LYS A 69 -13.12 18.00 -3.42
C LYS A 69 -13.87 16.68 -3.64
N ASN A 70 -13.39 15.85 -4.56
CA ASN A 70 -14.16 14.70 -5.06
C ASN A 70 -13.63 13.34 -4.55
N CYS A 71 -12.38 13.29 -4.06
CA CYS A 71 -11.67 12.04 -3.84
C CYS A 71 -11.14 11.88 -2.40
N GLN A 72 -11.62 12.70 -1.45
CA GLN A 72 -11.16 12.68 -0.05
C GLN A 72 -11.94 11.69 0.81
N TYR A 73 -11.18 10.88 1.58
CA TYR A 73 -11.69 9.89 2.51
C TYR A 73 -10.95 9.95 3.85
N LYS A 74 -11.55 9.38 4.91
CA LYS A 74 -10.97 9.26 6.25
C LYS A 74 -11.44 7.98 6.92
N SER A 75 -10.64 7.41 7.81
CA SER A 75 -11.00 6.26 8.64
C SER A 75 -10.43 6.33 10.06
N ASN A 76 -10.76 5.34 10.88
CA ASN A 76 -10.17 5.12 12.20
C ASN A 76 -8.65 4.84 12.16
N ILE A 77 -8.10 4.39 11.02
CA ILE A 77 -6.67 4.09 10.87
C ILE A 77 -5.89 5.13 10.05
N ALA A 78 -6.58 6.01 9.31
CA ALA A 78 -5.96 7.06 8.50
C ALA A 78 -6.79 8.36 8.46
N GLN A 79 -6.19 9.48 8.84
CA GLN A 79 -6.90 10.76 9.03
C GLN A 79 -7.31 11.47 7.74
N CYS A 80 -6.53 11.31 6.66
CA CYS A 80 -6.80 11.95 5.37
C CYS A 80 -6.19 11.12 4.23
N GLN A 81 -7.06 10.57 3.39
CA GLN A 81 -6.69 9.82 2.19
C GLN A 81 -7.29 10.43 0.94
N LEU A 82 -6.57 10.40 -0.18
CA LEU A 82 -7.11 10.68 -1.51
C LEU A 82 -7.06 9.41 -2.35
N ARG A 83 -8.17 9.00 -2.97
CA ARG A 83 -8.26 7.73 -3.70
C ARG A 83 -9.07 7.83 -4.99
N GLY A 84 -8.81 6.95 -5.96
CA GLY A 84 -9.61 6.84 -7.19
C GLY A 84 -9.52 8.03 -8.15
N PHE A 85 -8.55 8.94 -7.96
CA PHE A 85 -8.46 10.17 -8.75
C PHE A 85 -7.62 10.05 -10.02
N ALA A 86 -6.70 9.07 -10.09
CA ALA A 86 -5.65 9.06 -11.11
C ALA A 86 -6.16 9.09 -12.56
N PRO A 87 -7.16 8.27 -12.95
CA PRO A 87 -7.63 8.23 -14.34
C PRO A 87 -8.29 9.53 -14.82
N GLU A 88 -8.92 10.29 -13.91
CA GLU A 88 -9.70 11.48 -14.27
C GLU A 88 -8.94 12.79 -14.05
N TYR A 89 -8.14 12.86 -12.99
CA TYR A 89 -7.56 14.12 -12.50
C TYR A 89 -6.03 14.16 -12.49
N ALA A 90 -5.35 13.02 -12.61
CA ALA A 90 -3.89 12.95 -12.53
C ALA A 90 -3.28 12.11 -13.67
N PRO A 91 -3.36 12.60 -14.92
CA PRO A 91 -2.91 11.86 -16.10
C PRO A 91 -1.39 11.60 -16.11
N PHE A 92 -0.55 12.51 -15.62
CA PHE A 92 0.87 12.22 -15.46
C PHE A 92 1.09 11.08 -14.46
N VAL A 93 0.43 11.12 -13.31
CA VAL A 93 0.50 10.05 -12.29
C VAL A 93 -0.01 8.72 -12.85
N TYR A 94 -1.11 8.74 -13.59
CA TYR A 94 -1.69 7.56 -14.22
C TYR A 94 -0.72 6.92 -15.23
N ASP A 95 -0.12 7.72 -16.10
CA ASP A 95 0.86 7.26 -17.09
C ASP A 95 2.14 6.72 -16.43
N VAL A 96 2.61 7.37 -15.36
CA VAL A 96 3.76 6.91 -14.56
C VAL A 96 3.56 5.47 -14.10
N TRP A 97 2.42 5.18 -13.46
CA TRP A 97 2.20 3.87 -12.85
C TRP A 97 1.75 2.78 -13.82
N ARG A 98 1.47 3.15 -15.09
CA ARG A 98 1.24 2.20 -16.19
C ARG A 98 2.43 2.06 -17.14
N SER A 99 3.49 2.85 -16.95
CA SER A 99 4.71 2.78 -17.77
C SER A 99 5.39 1.42 -17.67
N PRO A 100 5.74 0.78 -18.80
CA PRO A 100 6.51 -0.46 -18.82
C PRO A 100 7.85 -0.37 -18.07
N GLU A 101 8.51 0.79 -18.11
CA GLU A 101 9.77 1.05 -17.44
C GLU A 101 9.61 1.02 -15.91
N VAL A 102 8.59 1.72 -15.39
CA VAL A 102 8.28 1.72 -13.94
C VAL A 102 7.87 0.32 -13.49
N LEU A 103 6.98 -0.35 -14.24
CA LEU A 103 6.55 -1.71 -13.92
C LEU A 103 7.71 -2.70 -13.94
N SER A 104 8.66 -2.55 -14.85
CA SER A 104 9.86 -3.39 -14.90
C SER A 104 10.73 -3.21 -13.65
N ILE A 105 10.94 -1.97 -13.21
CA ILE A 105 11.70 -1.66 -11.99
C ILE A 105 11.02 -2.27 -10.75
N VAL A 106 9.73 -1.97 -10.57
CA VAL A 106 8.96 -2.44 -9.41
C VAL A 106 8.89 -3.97 -9.38
N SER A 107 8.65 -4.61 -10.53
CA SER A 107 8.63 -6.08 -10.65
C SER A 107 9.98 -6.71 -10.28
N LYS A 108 11.08 -6.12 -10.74
CA LYS A 108 12.43 -6.61 -10.43
C LYS A 108 12.73 -6.55 -8.93
N ILE A 109 12.34 -5.46 -8.26
CA ILE A 109 12.51 -5.31 -6.82
C ILE A 109 11.57 -6.25 -6.06
N ALA A 110 10.34 -6.40 -6.54
CA ALA A 110 9.36 -7.31 -5.96
C ALA A 110 9.73 -8.78 -6.13
N GLY A 111 10.59 -9.15 -7.08
CA GLY A 111 10.97 -10.54 -7.34
C GLY A 111 9.92 -11.35 -8.12
N VAL A 112 8.88 -10.68 -8.64
CA VAL A 112 7.80 -11.26 -9.45
C VAL A 112 7.25 -10.21 -10.39
N ASP A 113 6.76 -10.61 -11.57
CA ASP A 113 6.12 -9.68 -12.50
C ASP A 113 4.83 -9.11 -11.90
N LEU A 114 4.75 -7.78 -11.81
CA LEU A 114 3.64 -7.05 -11.22
C LEU A 114 2.90 -6.19 -12.25
N VAL A 115 1.62 -5.96 -11.97
CA VAL A 115 0.77 -4.96 -12.62
C VAL A 115 -0.01 -4.21 -11.55
N PRO A 116 -0.38 -2.93 -11.77
CA PRO A 116 -1.29 -2.23 -10.86
C PRO A 116 -2.55 -3.09 -10.67
N VAL A 117 -3.03 -3.21 -9.43
CA VAL A 117 -4.16 -4.10 -9.15
C VAL A 117 -5.41 -3.67 -9.90
N MET A 118 -5.69 -2.37 -9.88
CA MET A 118 -6.76 -1.71 -10.62
C MET A 118 -6.52 -0.19 -10.61
N ASP A 119 -7.21 0.53 -11.49
CA ASP A 119 -7.04 1.98 -11.66
C ASP A 119 -7.41 2.77 -10.41
N PHE A 120 -8.40 2.29 -9.64
CA PHE A 120 -8.81 2.91 -8.38
C PHE A 120 -7.68 2.97 -7.32
N GLU A 121 -6.72 2.05 -7.42
CA GLU A 121 -5.60 1.88 -6.50
C GLU A 121 -4.27 2.45 -7.03
N ILE A 122 -4.33 3.15 -8.15
CA ILE A 122 -3.18 3.92 -8.62
C ILE A 122 -3.05 5.16 -7.75
N ALA A 123 -1.89 5.28 -7.10
CA ALA A 123 -1.45 6.48 -6.41
C ALA A 123 -2.38 6.97 -5.28
N HIS A 124 -2.94 6.09 -4.45
CA HIS A 124 -3.64 6.57 -3.27
C HIS A 124 -2.71 7.42 -2.39
N MET A 125 -3.21 8.54 -1.88
CA MET A 125 -2.40 9.48 -1.10
C MET A 125 -2.71 9.32 0.38
N ASN A 126 -1.67 9.26 1.22
CA ASN A 126 -1.81 9.49 2.65
C ASN A 126 -1.19 10.87 2.96
N ILE A 127 -2.01 11.76 3.52
CA ILE A 127 -1.62 13.17 3.76
C ILE A 127 -1.67 13.47 5.26
N SER A 128 -0.55 13.92 5.80
CA SER A 128 -0.46 14.46 7.15
C SER A 128 0.11 15.88 7.09
N ILE A 129 -0.69 16.87 7.48
CA ILE A 129 -0.27 18.28 7.55
C ILE A 129 -0.26 18.68 9.02
N LYS A 130 0.85 19.27 9.49
CA LYS A 130 0.96 19.74 10.88
C LYS A 130 0.66 21.23 10.96
N SER A 131 -0.13 21.63 11.96
CA SER A 131 -0.28 23.05 12.29
C SER A 131 1.04 23.62 12.84
N LYS A 132 1.22 24.95 12.81
CA LYS A 132 2.42 25.61 13.37
C LYS A 132 2.57 25.33 14.87
N GLU A 133 1.47 25.29 15.60
CA GLU A 133 1.43 24.99 17.04
C GLU A 133 1.90 23.56 17.33
N GLN A 134 1.46 22.57 16.51
CA GLN A 134 1.92 21.18 16.62
C GLN A 134 3.41 21.02 16.28
N GLN A 135 3.94 21.84 15.37
CA GLN A 135 5.36 21.86 15.03
C GLN A 135 6.20 22.45 16.15
N GLU A 136 5.74 23.54 16.77
CA GLU A 136 6.43 24.19 17.90
C GLU A 136 6.43 23.30 19.13
N ALA A 137 5.31 22.66 19.47
CA ALA A 137 5.23 21.70 20.56
C ALA A 137 6.17 20.50 20.34
N ALA A 138 6.21 19.94 19.12
CA ALA A 138 7.12 18.85 18.78
C ALA A 138 8.60 19.25 18.85
N LYS A 139 8.96 20.48 18.43
CA LYS A 139 10.33 20.99 18.51
C LYS A 139 10.76 21.29 19.94
N GLN A 140 9.88 21.86 20.76
CA GLN A 140 10.15 22.10 22.18
C GLN A 140 10.37 20.78 22.92
N ALA A 141 9.52 19.78 22.66
CA ALA A 141 9.68 18.45 23.24
C ALA A 141 11.00 17.76 22.81
N LEU A 142 11.48 18.01 21.58
CA LEU A 142 12.77 17.49 21.11
C LEU A 142 13.96 18.17 21.81
N GLN A 143 13.93 19.49 21.96
CA GLN A 143 14.97 20.27 22.64
C GLN A 143 15.05 19.95 24.13
N GLU A 144 13.91 19.77 24.79
CA GLU A 144 13.87 19.35 26.19
C GLU A 144 14.45 17.94 26.40
N LYS A 145 14.41 17.08 25.39
CA LYS A 145 14.89 15.70 25.46
C LYS A 145 16.38 15.58 25.13
N GLU A 146 16.88 16.32 24.13
CA GLU A 146 18.34 16.47 23.92
C GLU A 146 19.04 17.01 25.19
N HIS A 147 18.35 17.87 25.94
CA HIS A 147 18.83 18.35 27.24
C HIS A 147 18.77 17.30 28.37
N ARG A 148 17.85 16.32 28.32
CA ARG A 148 17.74 15.24 29.32
C ARG A 148 18.66 14.05 29.01
N ASP A 149 18.76 13.64 27.75
CA ASP A 149 19.60 12.51 27.30
C ASP A 149 21.11 12.85 27.40
N ALA A 150 21.46 14.13 27.47
CA ALA A 150 22.82 14.59 27.76
C ALA A 150 23.22 14.45 29.25
N ASP A 151 22.25 14.31 30.17
CA ASP A 151 22.48 14.26 31.63
C ASP A 151 22.32 12.83 32.19
N GLU A 152 21.49 12.00 31.55
CA GLU A 152 21.33 10.57 31.88
C GLU A 152 21.62 9.74 30.61
N GLY A 153 22.81 9.12 30.54
CA GLY A 153 23.29 8.35 29.37
C GLY A 153 22.52 7.06 29.06
N VAL A 154 21.21 7.16 28.88
CA VAL A 154 20.29 6.09 28.51
C VAL A 154 19.73 6.40 27.12
N SER A 155 20.36 5.81 26.11
CA SER A 155 19.92 5.88 24.71
C SER A 155 18.76 4.90 24.47
N ASP A 156 17.63 5.11 25.13
CA ASP A 156 16.36 4.55 24.69
C ASP A 156 15.41 5.69 24.40
N CYS A 157 14.81 5.68 23.21
CA CYS A 157 13.91 6.73 22.75
C CYS A 157 12.44 6.32 22.97
N PRO A 158 11.82 6.52 24.15
CA PRO A 158 10.36 6.41 24.28
C PRO A 158 9.78 7.81 24.06
N PHE A 159 9.16 8.05 22.91
CA PHE A 159 8.23 9.17 22.76
C PHE A 159 6.83 8.59 22.93
N GLU A 160 6.31 8.61 24.16
CA GLU A 160 4.91 8.30 24.50
C GLU A 160 3.97 9.45 24.06
N ASP A 161 4.05 9.83 22.78
CA ASP A 161 2.94 10.43 22.04
C ASP A 161 2.83 9.60 20.75
N ASP A 162 2.49 8.33 20.99
CA ASP A 162 2.67 7.11 20.19
C ASP A 162 1.72 6.98 19.00
N THR A 163 0.99 8.03 18.61
CA THR A 163 -0.03 7.86 17.56
C THR A 163 0.64 7.79 16.18
N PRO A 164 0.62 6.63 15.50
CA PRO A 164 1.20 6.46 14.18
C PRO A 164 0.42 7.25 13.13
N ILE A 165 1.01 7.43 11.94
CA ILE A 165 0.30 8.06 10.81
C ILE A 165 -0.72 7.08 10.22
N VAL A 166 -0.32 5.82 10.15
CA VAL A 166 -1.19 4.68 9.84
C VAL A 166 -0.86 3.61 10.86
N ASP A 167 -1.86 3.17 11.62
CA ASP A 167 -1.69 2.16 12.67
C ASP A 167 -1.33 0.78 12.09
N TRP A 168 -1.02 -0.19 12.95
CA TRP A 168 -0.66 -1.53 12.52
C TRP A 168 -1.72 -2.11 11.58
N HIS A 169 -1.27 -2.61 10.43
CA HIS A 169 -2.15 -3.24 9.47
C HIS A 169 -1.40 -4.19 8.54
N THR A 170 -2.17 -5.01 7.83
CA THR A 170 -1.76 -5.54 6.54
C THR A 170 -2.54 -4.85 5.44
N ASP A 171 -1.89 -4.68 4.29
CA ASP A 171 -2.54 -4.08 3.13
C ASP A 171 -3.62 -4.99 2.56
N SER A 172 -4.55 -4.37 1.84
CA SER A 172 -5.55 -5.11 1.06
C SER A 172 -4.93 -5.90 -0.10
N TYR A 173 -3.77 -5.47 -0.63
CA TYR A 173 -3.19 -5.99 -1.87
C TYR A 173 -1.82 -6.64 -1.68
N PRO A 174 -1.46 -7.65 -2.50
CA PRO A 174 -0.22 -8.40 -2.35
C PRO A 174 1.05 -7.54 -2.24
N PHE A 175 1.14 -6.48 -3.02
CA PHE A 175 2.27 -5.55 -3.02
C PHE A 175 1.81 -4.10 -3.03
N VAL A 176 2.66 -3.24 -2.48
CA VAL A 176 2.56 -1.79 -2.61
C VAL A 176 3.91 -1.20 -2.99
N CYS A 177 3.88 -0.10 -3.73
CA CYS A 177 5.02 0.79 -3.91
C CYS A 177 4.68 2.14 -3.27
N VAL A 178 5.41 2.48 -2.21
CA VAL A 178 5.22 3.72 -1.43
C VAL A 178 6.27 4.73 -1.87
N THR A 179 5.84 5.82 -2.49
CA THR A 179 6.69 6.93 -2.97
C THR A 179 6.50 8.16 -2.09
N MET A 180 7.61 8.76 -1.63
CA MET A 180 7.57 10.00 -0.86
C MET A 180 7.50 11.23 -1.76
N LEU A 181 6.49 12.09 -1.57
CA LEU A 181 6.34 13.35 -2.30
C LEU A 181 6.71 14.58 -1.49
N SER A 182 6.84 14.48 -0.17
CA SER A 182 7.29 15.60 0.67
C SER A 182 8.82 15.66 0.76
N ASP A 183 9.34 16.88 0.92
CA ASP A 183 10.73 17.08 1.29
C ASP A 183 10.95 16.63 2.75
N CYS A 184 11.75 15.58 2.91
CA CYS A 184 12.08 14.99 4.20
C CYS A 184 13.46 15.44 4.74
N THR A 185 14.10 16.46 4.17
CA THR A 185 15.47 16.88 4.54
C THR A 185 15.62 17.20 6.03
N ASN A 186 14.60 17.82 6.63
CA ASN A 186 14.58 18.17 8.06
C ASN A 186 13.72 17.21 8.90
N MET A 187 13.32 16.07 8.34
CA MET A 187 12.50 15.10 9.06
C MET A 187 13.34 14.11 9.85
N ILE A 188 12.97 13.90 11.10
CA ILE A 188 13.53 12.86 11.97
C ILE A 188 12.43 11.84 12.25
N GLY A 189 12.73 10.55 12.04
CA GLY A 189 11.75 9.47 12.11
C GLY A 189 10.98 9.27 10.80
N GLY A 190 9.78 8.70 10.88
CA GLY A 190 8.96 8.40 9.70
C GLY A 190 9.24 7.05 9.04
N GLU A 191 9.98 6.18 9.73
CA GLU A 191 10.27 4.81 9.33
C GLU A 191 8.98 3.99 9.19
N THR A 192 9.05 2.97 8.35
CA THR A 192 8.04 1.92 8.34
C THR A 192 8.51 0.83 9.31
N ALA A 193 7.72 0.61 10.37
CA ALA A 193 7.91 -0.51 11.27
C ALA A 193 7.25 -1.75 10.66
N LEU A 194 7.95 -2.88 10.72
CA LEU A 194 7.53 -4.18 10.20
C LEU A 194 7.63 -5.19 11.33
N ARG A 195 6.57 -5.98 11.54
CA ARG A 195 6.60 -7.08 12.50
C ARG A 195 7.12 -8.33 11.81
N ARG A 196 8.21 -8.88 12.33
CA ARG A 196 8.85 -10.12 11.86
C ARG A 196 8.05 -11.35 12.33
N GLY A 197 8.38 -12.52 11.80
CA GLY A 197 7.71 -13.78 12.13
C GLY A 197 7.89 -14.24 13.58
N ASP A 198 8.93 -13.76 14.26
CA ASP A 198 9.19 -13.95 15.70
C ASP A 198 8.49 -12.90 16.59
N GLY A 199 7.81 -11.91 15.99
CA GLY A 199 7.18 -10.79 16.68
C GLY A 199 8.10 -9.59 16.91
N GLU A 200 9.39 -9.66 16.58
CA GLU A 200 10.29 -8.51 16.70
C GLU A 200 9.93 -7.41 15.68
N ILE A 201 10.17 -6.15 16.06
CA ILE A 201 9.92 -5.00 15.19
C ILE A 201 11.20 -4.62 14.46
N MET A 202 11.17 -4.72 13.13
CA MET A 202 12.20 -4.19 12.23
C MET A 202 11.78 -2.82 11.71
N LYS A 203 12.64 -1.81 11.84
CA LYS A 203 12.39 -0.49 11.24
C LYS A 203 13.18 -0.35 9.95
N VAL A 204 12.49 -0.01 8.87
CA VAL A 204 13.11 0.33 7.58
C VAL A 204 13.10 1.84 7.42
N ARG A 205 14.25 2.39 7.03
CA ARG A 205 14.42 3.83 6.83
C ARG A 205 13.31 4.39 5.94
N GLY A 206 12.74 5.52 6.33
CA GLY A 206 11.75 6.22 5.51
C GLY A 206 12.35 6.76 4.20
N PRO A 207 11.60 6.75 3.08
CA PRO A 207 12.08 7.29 1.81
C PRO A 207 12.21 8.82 1.85
N GLY A 208 13.28 9.35 1.24
CA GLY A 208 13.38 10.77 0.89
C GLY A 208 12.51 11.13 -0.30
N MET A 209 12.35 12.42 -0.60
CA MET A 209 11.54 12.88 -1.75
C MET A 209 11.95 12.16 -3.05
N GLY A 210 10.97 11.68 -3.82
CA GLY A 210 11.19 10.94 -5.06
C GLY A 210 11.70 9.50 -4.88
N HIS A 211 11.97 9.07 -3.65
CA HIS A 211 12.32 7.69 -3.35
C HIS A 211 11.08 6.85 -3.14
N ALA A 212 11.21 5.56 -3.42
CA ALA A 212 10.17 4.57 -3.27
C ALA A 212 10.64 3.39 -2.39
N VAL A 213 9.67 2.67 -1.84
CA VAL A 213 9.83 1.39 -1.15
C VAL A 213 8.81 0.41 -1.71
N VAL A 214 9.25 -0.81 -2.03
CA VAL A 214 8.35 -1.91 -2.42
C VAL A 214 8.20 -2.86 -1.25
N LEU A 215 6.97 -3.21 -0.90
CA LEU A 215 6.62 -4.05 0.25
C LEU A 215 5.54 -5.09 -0.13
N GLN A 216 5.69 -6.32 0.36
CA GLN A 216 4.65 -7.36 0.36
C GLN A 216 3.59 -7.11 1.46
N GLY A 217 2.90 -5.97 1.37
CA GLY A 217 2.11 -5.40 2.47
C GLY A 217 0.93 -6.25 2.95
N ARG A 218 0.36 -7.11 2.09
CA ARG A 218 -0.70 -8.05 2.50
C ARG A 218 -0.25 -9.06 3.55
N TYR A 219 1.03 -9.40 3.57
CA TYR A 219 1.56 -10.52 4.32
C TYR A 219 2.36 -10.11 5.55
N ILE A 220 2.72 -8.83 5.64
CA ILE A 220 3.60 -8.29 6.67
C ILE A 220 2.85 -7.21 7.42
N GLU A 221 2.60 -7.43 8.71
CA GLU A 221 2.03 -6.41 9.58
C GLU A 221 3.01 -5.25 9.69
N HIS A 222 2.53 -4.05 9.42
CA HIS A 222 3.36 -2.87 9.34
C HIS A 222 2.64 -1.61 9.78
N GLN A 223 3.42 -0.60 10.14
CA GLN A 223 2.94 0.67 10.67
C GLN A 223 3.81 1.81 10.17
N ALA A 224 3.18 2.93 9.83
CA ALA A 224 3.91 4.14 9.42
C ALA A 224 4.15 5.04 10.64
N LEU A 225 5.40 5.11 11.10
CA LEU A 225 5.76 5.94 12.24
C LEU A 225 5.67 7.43 11.89
N ARG A 226 5.47 8.25 12.92
CA ARG A 226 5.41 9.70 12.77
C ARG A 226 6.81 10.27 12.55
N ALA A 227 6.94 11.19 11.59
CA ALA A 227 8.15 11.99 11.41
C ALA A 227 8.02 13.34 12.15
N LEU A 228 9.07 13.80 12.81
CA LEU A 228 9.21 15.13 13.44
C LEU A 228 9.96 16.09 12.51
N GLY A 229 9.82 17.41 12.70
CA GLY A 229 10.61 18.42 11.97
C GLY A 229 10.09 18.86 10.59
N GLY A 230 9.18 18.11 9.96
CA GLY A 230 8.53 18.50 8.70
C GLY A 230 7.18 19.24 8.86
N THR A 231 6.79 20.02 7.85
CA THR A 231 5.50 20.74 7.79
C THR A 231 4.35 19.87 7.27
N GLU A 232 4.66 18.93 6.38
CA GLU A 232 3.75 17.99 5.75
C GLU A 232 4.45 16.66 5.51
N ARG A 233 3.70 15.55 5.48
CA ARG A 233 4.15 14.26 4.97
C ARG A 233 3.10 13.73 4.01
N ILE A 234 3.48 13.66 2.74
CA ILE A 234 2.64 13.20 1.64
C ILE A 234 3.31 11.97 1.03
N THR A 235 2.66 10.82 1.18
CA THR A 235 3.09 9.56 0.56
C THR A 235 2.07 9.13 -0.47
N MET A 236 2.55 8.80 -1.66
CA MET A 236 1.78 8.23 -2.76
C MET A 236 1.99 6.72 -2.75
N VAL A 237 0.92 5.94 -2.79
CA VAL A 237 0.99 4.49 -2.70
C VAL A 237 0.23 3.89 -3.88
N THR A 238 0.92 3.08 -4.68
CA THR A 238 0.30 2.30 -5.75
C THR A 238 0.30 0.84 -5.38
N SER A 239 -0.86 0.20 -5.48
CA SER A 239 -1.04 -1.20 -5.13
C SER A 239 -0.90 -2.11 -6.35
N PHE A 240 -0.27 -3.26 -6.17
CA PHE A 240 0.06 -4.19 -7.24
C PHE A 240 -0.37 -5.62 -6.91
N ARG A 241 -0.62 -6.39 -7.98
CA ARG A 241 -0.79 -7.84 -7.92
C ARG A 241 0.20 -8.54 -8.86
N PRO A 242 0.49 -9.84 -8.63
CA PRO A 242 1.15 -10.65 -9.64
C PRO A 242 0.44 -10.57 -10.99
N LYS A 243 1.20 -10.37 -12.06
CA LYS A 243 0.68 -10.28 -13.43
C LYS A 243 0.04 -11.59 -13.89
N SER A 244 0.70 -12.70 -13.57
CA SER A 244 0.24 -14.04 -13.94
C SER A 244 -1.02 -14.43 -13.16
N ALA A 245 -2.07 -14.84 -13.87
CA ALA A 245 -3.26 -15.39 -13.24
C ALA A 245 -2.98 -16.68 -12.46
N PHE A 246 -1.86 -17.36 -12.68
CA PHE A 246 -1.50 -18.63 -12.02
C PHE A 246 -0.70 -18.45 -10.73
N ILE A 247 -0.30 -17.22 -10.41
CA ILE A 247 0.27 -16.89 -9.11
C ILE A 247 -0.88 -16.53 -8.18
N LYS A 248 -0.73 -16.86 -6.89
CA LYS A 248 -1.71 -16.57 -5.86
C LYS A 248 -1.91 -15.05 -5.75
N ASP A 249 -3.17 -14.65 -5.64
CA ASP A 249 -3.59 -13.27 -5.42
C ASP A 249 -4.54 -13.25 -4.22
N ASP A 250 -3.99 -12.90 -3.06
CA ASP A 250 -4.68 -12.81 -1.77
C ASP A 250 -5.23 -11.41 -1.51
N THR A 251 -5.59 -10.69 -2.56
CA THR A 251 -6.30 -9.42 -2.43
C THR A 251 -7.57 -9.60 -1.59
N VAL A 252 -7.68 -8.80 -0.53
CA VAL A 252 -8.88 -8.57 0.28
C VAL A 252 -9.27 -7.11 0.16
N LEU A 253 -10.49 -6.73 0.57
CA LEU A 253 -10.96 -5.35 0.50
C LEU A 253 -11.20 -4.74 1.88
N THR A 254 -10.82 -5.44 2.95
CA THR A 254 -11.18 -5.08 4.33
C THR A 254 -10.68 -3.70 4.76
N THR A 255 -9.47 -3.29 4.38
CA THR A 255 -8.89 -1.98 4.76
C THR A 255 -9.28 -0.82 3.85
N VAL A 256 -9.90 -1.10 2.70
CA VAL A 256 -10.18 -0.10 1.67
C VAL A 256 -11.67 0.13 1.45
N ARG A 257 -12.50 -0.85 1.78
CA ARG A 257 -13.95 -0.83 1.54
C ARG A 257 -14.63 0.39 2.17
N SER A 258 -14.32 0.70 3.43
CA SER A 258 -14.96 1.81 4.17
C SER A 258 -14.49 3.19 3.73
N VAL A 259 -13.46 3.28 2.89
CA VAL A 259 -12.82 4.53 2.42
C VAL A 259 -12.79 4.61 0.89
N SER A 260 -13.73 4.00 0.20
CA SER A 260 -13.77 3.97 -1.26
C SER A 260 -15.17 4.25 -1.80
N ASN A 261 -15.26 4.64 -3.06
CA ASN A 261 -16.50 4.50 -3.82
C ASN A 261 -16.72 3.00 -4.09
N LEU A 262 -17.71 2.38 -3.45
CA LEU A 262 -17.94 0.94 -3.52
C LEU A 262 -18.29 0.45 -4.93
N SER A 263 -19.11 1.21 -5.66
CA SER A 263 -19.45 0.87 -7.05
C SER A 263 -18.19 0.78 -7.90
N GLU A 264 -17.27 1.73 -7.77
CA GLU A 264 -16.02 1.74 -8.54
C GLU A 264 -15.07 0.63 -8.08
N LEU A 265 -14.86 0.51 -6.77
CA LEU A 265 -14.00 -0.50 -6.15
C LEU A 265 -14.43 -1.92 -6.55
N TYR A 266 -15.71 -2.24 -6.41
CA TYR A 266 -16.24 -3.57 -6.69
C TYR A 266 -16.32 -3.87 -8.18
N SER A 267 -16.62 -2.87 -9.03
CA SER A 267 -16.63 -3.07 -10.48
C SER A 267 -15.24 -3.46 -10.98
N GLN A 268 -14.22 -2.68 -10.64
CA GLN A 268 -12.85 -2.97 -11.06
C GLN A 268 -12.31 -4.26 -10.42
N TYR A 269 -12.61 -4.51 -9.13
CA TYR A 269 -12.24 -5.75 -8.46
C TYR A 269 -12.85 -6.98 -9.15
N ALA A 270 -14.16 -6.95 -9.42
CA ALA A 270 -14.84 -8.05 -10.09
C ALA A 270 -14.28 -8.27 -11.50
N GLU A 271 -14.04 -7.19 -12.25
CA GLU A 271 -13.52 -7.24 -13.61
C GLU A 271 -12.19 -7.99 -13.67
N TYR A 272 -11.13 -7.54 -12.99
CA TYR A 272 -9.81 -8.18 -13.12
C TYR A 272 -9.82 -9.61 -12.59
N ARG A 273 -10.62 -9.90 -11.54
CA ARG A 273 -10.72 -11.26 -10.97
C ARG A 273 -11.42 -12.21 -11.94
N LEU A 274 -12.43 -11.75 -12.67
CA LEU A 274 -13.09 -12.52 -13.72
C LEU A 274 -12.18 -12.73 -14.93
N GLU A 275 -11.36 -11.74 -15.31
CA GLU A 275 -10.33 -11.90 -16.36
C GLU A 275 -9.30 -12.97 -15.98
N MET A 276 -8.85 -13.01 -14.72
CA MET A 276 -7.97 -14.07 -14.22
C MET A 276 -8.62 -15.45 -14.35
N LEU A 277 -9.91 -15.57 -14.01
CA LEU A 277 -10.66 -16.81 -14.19
C LEU A 277 -10.76 -17.20 -15.66
N GLU A 278 -10.99 -16.25 -16.56
CA GLU A 278 -11.00 -16.49 -18.00
C GLU A 278 -9.67 -17.09 -18.48
N GLU A 279 -8.54 -16.50 -18.08
CA GLU A 279 -7.21 -16.99 -18.44
C GLU A 279 -6.97 -18.43 -17.93
N ARG A 280 -7.29 -18.68 -16.66
CA ARG A 280 -7.16 -20.00 -16.03
C ARG A 280 -8.02 -21.05 -16.72
N ILE A 281 -9.30 -20.75 -16.99
CA ILE A 281 -10.23 -21.65 -17.69
C ILE A 281 -9.72 -21.92 -19.11
N ARG A 282 -9.28 -20.89 -19.83
CA ARG A 282 -8.74 -21.03 -21.20
C ARG A 282 -7.51 -21.95 -21.22
N ALA A 283 -6.61 -21.82 -20.25
CA ALA A 283 -5.45 -22.70 -20.11
C ALA A 283 -5.86 -24.16 -19.79
N GLN A 284 -6.79 -24.36 -18.86
CA GLN A 284 -7.28 -25.69 -18.52
C GLN A 284 -7.97 -26.38 -19.71
N LEU A 285 -8.78 -25.63 -20.47
CA LEU A 285 -9.43 -26.13 -21.69
C LEU A 285 -8.40 -26.54 -22.75
N LYS A 286 -7.33 -25.76 -22.91
CA LYS A 286 -6.22 -26.11 -23.80
C LYS A 286 -5.56 -27.41 -23.38
N GLU A 287 -5.24 -27.59 -22.09
CA GLU A 287 -4.66 -28.85 -21.59
C GLU A 287 -5.57 -30.05 -21.87
N ILE A 288 -6.87 -29.94 -21.58
CA ILE A 288 -7.85 -31.03 -21.82
C ILE A 288 -7.88 -31.40 -23.31
N ARG A 289 -7.92 -30.40 -24.20
CA ARG A 289 -7.95 -30.60 -25.66
C ARG A 289 -6.67 -31.26 -26.17
N ASP A 290 -5.52 -30.79 -25.71
CA ASP A 290 -4.21 -31.31 -26.14
C ASP A 290 -4.00 -32.75 -25.65
N ARG A 291 -4.41 -33.08 -24.42
CA ARG A 291 -4.41 -34.46 -23.92
C ARG A 291 -5.31 -35.37 -24.75
N LYS A 292 -6.52 -34.91 -25.08
CA LYS A 292 -7.46 -35.66 -25.93
C LYS A 292 -6.88 -35.91 -27.33
N ARG A 293 -6.29 -34.88 -27.97
CA ARG A 293 -5.62 -35.00 -29.27
C ARG A 293 -4.45 -35.98 -29.24
N ALA A 294 -3.68 -35.97 -28.16
CA ALA A 294 -2.60 -36.92 -27.92
C ALA A 294 -3.08 -38.33 -27.49
N ARG A 295 -4.39 -38.60 -27.50
CA ARG A 295 -5.03 -39.86 -27.07
C ARG A 295 -4.63 -40.28 -25.64
N ARG A 296 -4.33 -39.31 -24.78
CA ARG A 296 -4.05 -39.52 -23.36
C ARG A 296 -5.37 -39.53 -22.58
N GLY A 297 -5.46 -40.39 -21.56
CA GLY A 297 -6.63 -40.43 -20.68
C GLY A 297 -6.89 -39.09 -19.96
N PHE A 298 -8.17 -38.88 -19.61
CA PHE A 298 -8.60 -37.74 -18.81
C PHE A 298 -8.07 -37.87 -17.38
N ASN A 299 -7.43 -36.82 -16.87
CA ASN A 299 -6.91 -36.81 -15.50
C ASN A 299 -7.97 -36.24 -14.55
N THR A 300 -8.83 -37.10 -14.03
CA THR A 300 -9.91 -36.71 -13.11
C THR A 300 -9.38 -36.03 -11.85
N THR A 301 -8.24 -36.48 -11.30
CA THR A 301 -7.65 -35.90 -10.09
C THR A 301 -7.22 -34.46 -10.33
N LYS A 302 -6.49 -34.17 -11.42
CA LYS A 302 -6.08 -32.81 -11.79
C LYS A 302 -7.28 -31.91 -12.09
N ALA A 303 -8.27 -32.42 -12.83
CA ALA A 303 -9.47 -31.65 -13.13
C ALA A 303 -10.25 -31.26 -11.86
N LYS A 304 -10.40 -32.19 -10.91
CA LYS A 304 -11.01 -31.90 -9.60
C LYS A 304 -10.21 -30.88 -8.78
N ALA A 305 -8.88 -30.96 -8.80
CA ALA A 305 -8.03 -29.99 -8.11
C ALA A 305 -8.22 -28.58 -8.69
N PHE A 306 -8.18 -28.44 -10.02
CA PHE A 306 -8.46 -27.17 -10.70
C PHE A 306 -9.84 -26.60 -10.34
N ILE A 307 -10.89 -27.41 -10.41
CA ILE A 307 -12.25 -26.98 -10.07
C ILE A 307 -12.33 -26.51 -8.61
N LYS A 308 -11.70 -27.24 -7.68
CA LYS A 308 -11.66 -26.86 -6.26
C LYS A 308 -10.94 -25.53 -6.05
N GLU A 309 -9.84 -25.31 -6.75
CA GLU A 309 -9.10 -24.05 -6.71
C GLU A 309 -9.96 -22.88 -7.20
N GLN A 310 -10.65 -23.02 -8.34
CA GLN A 310 -11.52 -21.96 -8.85
C GLN A 310 -12.74 -21.72 -7.97
N LYS A 311 -13.28 -22.78 -7.34
CA LYS A 311 -14.31 -22.64 -6.31
C LYS A 311 -13.81 -21.78 -5.14
N ASN A 312 -12.63 -22.08 -4.59
CA ASN A 312 -12.07 -21.32 -3.48
C ASN A 312 -11.82 -19.85 -3.85
N PHE A 313 -11.44 -19.58 -5.11
CA PHE A 313 -11.24 -18.22 -5.63
C PHE A 313 -12.57 -17.44 -5.74
N LEU A 314 -13.64 -18.08 -6.21
CA LEU A 314 -14.98 -17.48 -6.22
C LEU A 314 -15.52 -17.26 -4.81
N ASP A 315 -15.33 -18.25 -3.93
CA ASP A 315 -15.70 -18.16 -2.51
C ASP A 315 -14.96 -16.99 -1.83
N SER A 316 -13.73 -16.65 -2.24
CA SER A 316 -13.05 -15.46 -1.71
C SER A 316 -13.66 -14.16 -2.23
N MET A 317 -14.03 -14.07 -3.50
CA MET A 317 -14.71 -12.88 -4.02
C MET A 317 -16.04 -12.62 -3.30
N LEU A 318 -16.81 -13.68 -3.01
CA LEU A 318 -18.05 -13.60 -2.24
C LEU A 318 -17.84 -13.07 -0.81
N ARG A 319 -16.67 -13.29 -0.20
CA ARG A 319 -16.36 -12.73 1.13
C ARG A 319 -15.99 -11.24 1.04
N GLU A 320 -15.33 -10.82 -0.03
CA GLU A 320 -14.82 -9.46 -0.15
C GLU A 320 -15.87 -8.45 -0.63
N MET A 321 -16.78 -8.89 -1.51
CA MET A 321 -17.89 -8.10 -2.02
C MET A 321 -19.12 -8.27 -1.10
N VAL A 322 -19.30 -7.32 -0.18
CA VAL A 322 -20.47 -7.27 0.71
C VAL A 322 -21.46 -6.23 0.25
N ASP A 323 -22.73 -6.41 0.60
CA ASP A 323 -23.79 -5.44 0.31
C ASP A 323 -23.45 -4.06 0.90
N GLU A 324 -23.73 -3.00 0.15
CA GLU A 324 -23.30 -1.64 0.49
C GLU A 324 -23.86 -1.15 1.83
N ASP A 325 -25.06 -1.58 2.20
CA ASP A 325 -25.73 -1.24 3.46
C ASP A 325 -25.08 -1.87 4.69
N LEU A 326 -24.23 -2.90 4.51
CA LEU A 326 -23.45 -3.52 5.57
C LEU A 326 -22.11 -2.82 5.82
N VAL A 327 -21.73 -1.83 4.99
CA VAL A 327 -20.45 -1.13 5.09
C VAL A 327 -20.59 0.11 5.96
N THR A 328 -19.83 0.15 7.06
CA THR A 328 -19.71 1.36 7.88
C THR A 328 -18.60 2.25 7.32
N VAL A 329 -18.99 3.39 6.75
CA VAL A 329 -18.05 4.37 6.16
C VAL A 329 -17.05 4.86 7.20
N GLY A 330 -15.76 4.85 6.85
CA GLY A 330 -14.65 5.30 7.69
C GLY A 330 -14.30 4.36 8.85
N TYR A 331 -14.85 3.15 8.90
CA TYR A 331 -14.53 2.17 9.95
C TYR A 331 -13.92 0.90 9.37
N THR A 332 -12.82 0.45 9.97
CA THR A 332 -12.15 -0.81 9.66
C THR A 332 -12.08 -1.62 10.95
N ASP A 333 -12.61 -2.85 10.93
CA ASP A 333 -12.55 -3.83 12.03
C ASP A 333 -11.15 -4.44 12.17
N ASP A 334 -10.94 -5.44 13.03
CA ASP A 334 -9.62 -6.05 13.27
C ASP A 334 -9.19 -7.12 12.23
N SER A 335 -9.97 -7.33 11.16
CA SER A 335 -9.71 -8.37 10.14
C SER A 335 -8.43 -8.14 9.31
N HIS A 336 -7.88 -6.93 9.38
CA HIS A 336 -6.64 -6.53 8.73
C HIS A 336 -5.38 -6.87 9.54
N LEU A 337 -5.53 -7.36 10.78
CA LEU A 337 -4.44 -7.80 11.64
C LEU A 337 -4.26 -9.32 11.56
N LEU A 338 -3.02 -9.78 11.56
CA LEU A 338 -2.65 -11.19 11.56
C LEU A 338 -2.44 -11.73 12.97
N SER A 339 -1.85 -10.94 13.87
CA SER A 339 -1.49 -11.37 15.22
C SER A 339 -2.60 -11.13 16.23
N ASP A 340 -2.82 -12.12 17.11
CA ASP A 340 -3.84 -12.03 18.16
C ASP A 340 -3.50 -10.95 19.20
N GLU A 341 -2.22 -10.69 19.42
CA GLU A 341 -1.72 -9.60 20.28
C GLU A 341 -2.21 -8.24 19.78
N LEU A 342 -1.97 -7.90 18.50
CA LEU A 342 -2.41 -6.62 17.93
C LEU A 342 -3.94 -6.51 17.87
N LYS A 343 -4.66 -7.61 17.65
CA LYS A 343 -6.13 -7.62 17.71
C LYS A 343 -6.63 -7.26 19.11
N LEU A 344 -6.01 -7.83 20.14
CA LEU A 344 -6.38 -7.57 21.52
C LEU A 344 -6.09 -6.11 21.90
N GLU A 345 -4.92 -5.58 21.53
CA GLU A 345 -4.57 -4.17 21.70
C GLU A 345 -5.58 -3.23 20.98
N GLY A 346 -5.96 -3.57 19.75
CA GLY A 346 -6.96 -2.81 18.99
C GLY A 346 -8.33 -2.79 19.67
N GLN A 347 -8.76 -3.91 20.23
CA GLN A 347 -10.02 -4.03 20.98
C GLN A 347 -9.98 -3.21 22.29
N GLU A 348 -8.86 -3.23 23.01
CA GLU A 348 -8.67 -2.43 24.22
C GLU A 348 -8.70 -0.92 23.93
N LYS A 349 -8.01 -0.47 22.86
CA LYS A 349 -8.07 0.92 22.39
C LYS A 349 -9.51 1.34 22.06
N ALA A 350 -10.26 0.49 21.35
CA ALA A 350 -11.65 0.79 20.99
C ALA A 350 -12.56 0.93 22.23
N LEU A 351 -12.38 0.07 23.24
CA LEU A 351 -13.11 0.14 24.50
C LEU A 351 -12.76 1.40 25.31
N TYR A 352 -11.48 1.80 25.34
CA TYR A 352 -11.05 3.02 26.03
C TYR A 352 -11.69 4.28 25.41
N HIS A 353 -11.72 4.38 24.08
CA HIS A 353 -12.36 5.50 23.39
C HIS A 353 -13.89 5.53 23.56
N ALA A 354 -14.54 4.36 23.62
CA ALA A 354 -15.98 4.27 23.87
C ALA A 354 -16.35 4.73 25.30
N ASN A 355 -15.50 4.45 26.30
CA ASN A 355 -15.74 4.81 27.70
C ASN A 355 -15.30 6.24 28.06
N GLY A 356 -14.39 6.85 27.30
CA GLY A 356 -13.95 8.24 27.51
C GLY A 356 -14.85 9.30 26.86
N ALA A 357 -15.84 8.89 26.05
CA ALA A 357 -16.82 9.76 25.40
C ALA A 357 -18.19 9.80 26.11
N ALA A 358 -18.33 9.09 27.23
CA ALA A 358 -19.47 9.14 28.15
C ALA A 358 -19.12 10.01 29.37
#